data_AF-A0A8J4SRL6-F1
#
_entry.id   AF-A0A8J4SRL6-F1
#
_cell.length_a   1.000
_cell.length_b   1.000
_cell.length_c   1.000
_cell.angle_alpha   90.00
_cell.angle_beta   90.00
_cell.angle_gamma   90.00
#
_symmetry.space_group_name_H-M   'P 1'
#
loop_
_entity.id
_entity.type
_entity.pdbx_description
1 polymer ?
#
loop_
_entity_poly.entity_id
_entity_poly.type
_entity_poly.pdbx_seq_one_letter_code
_entity_poly.pdbx_strand_id
1 'polypeptide(L)'
;MNRIFGAKKKQPEAPPVNISDVGGKVDARVTDLDMKIEKLNEELRKHQAHMKKTRGPALNAIKQRAMQTLKRKKMFEAQRDKLTAQSFNIEQAAFAIDTSRDTITTVAAMKSAAVQLKAETQKIDISELEDVQDDMADLMEDMNEIQEIMGRSYGIGDEVDESELEAELAGLEEEWAEEGANELEAEQALSYLAPAQQHELPAAPSGTLDSGRIAHMTDDFGLPIASTPYSA
;
A
#
# COMPACT_ATOMS: atom_id res chain seq x y z
N MET A 1 -36.17 16.81 49.11
CA MET A 1 -34.85 16.87 48.45
C MET A 1 -34.17 15.54 48.64
N ASN A 2 -33.89 14.76 47.58
CA ASN A 2 -33.06 13.57 47.68
C ASN A 2 -32.45 13.20 46.31
N ARG A 3 -31.10 13.30 46.26
CA ARG A 3 -30.14 12.62 45.36
C ARG A 3 -30.09 13.05 43.89
N ILE A 4 -29.35 14.13 43.63
CA ILE A 4 -28.89 14.55 42.28
C ILE A 4 -27.41 14.17 42.02
N PHE A 5 -26.66 13.71 43.02
CA PHE A 5 -25.25 13.31 42.85
C PHE A 5 -25.05 11.82 43.16
N GLY A 6 -24.54 11.07 42.18
CA GLY A 6 -23.88 9.79 42.43
C GLY A 6 -24.68 8.50 42.20
N ALA A 7 -25.58 8.45 41.22
CA ALA A 7 -25.94 7.13 40.68
C ALA A 7 -24.70 6.55 39.98
N LYS A 8 -24.07 5.53 40.58
CA LYS A 8 -23.05 4.72 39.90
C LYS A 8 -23.64 4.30 38.56
N LYS A 9 -23.12 4.83 37.44
CA LYS A 9 -23.46 4.34 36.11
C LYS A 9 -23.17 2.84 36.16
N LYS A 10 -24.22 2.00 36.13
CA LYS A 10 -24.06 0.58 35.79
C LYS A 10 -23.24 0.58 34.51
N GLN A 11 -22.07 -0.06 34.53
CA GLN A 11 -21.35 -0.34 33.30
C GLN A 11 -22.38 -0.94 32.33
N PRO A 12 -22.50 -0.40 31.11
CA PRO A 12 -23.37 -1.03 30.13
C PRO A 12 -22.85 -2.45 29.94
N GLU A 13 -23.67 -3.44 30.29
CA GLU A 13 -23.37 -4.83 29.95
C GLU A 13 -23.09 -4.89 28.45
N ALA A 14 -22.05 -5.63 28.07
CA ALA A 14 -21.67 -5.77 26.67
C ALA A 14 -22.92 -6.14 25.85
N PRO A 15 -23.13 -5.52 24.67
CA PRO A 15 -24.32 -5.78 23.88
C PRO A 15 -24.46 -7.29 23.62
N PRO A 16 -25.67 -7.84 23.67
CA PRO A 16 -25.92 -9.29 23.65
C PRO A 16 -25.50 -9.97 22.33
N VAL A 17 -25.07 -9.20 21.34
CA VAL A 17 -24.68 -9.67 20.02
C VAL A 17 -23.36 -9.02 19.64
N ASN A 18 -22.33 -9.83 19.41
CA ASN A 18 -21.04 -9.38 18.91
C ASN A 18 -21.13 -9.18 17.39
N ILE A 19 -20.75 -8.00 16.91
CA ILE A 19 -20.87 -7.64 15.50
C ILE A 19 -19.97 -8.48 14.59
N SER A 20 -18.80 -8.92 15.10
CA SER A 20 -17.88 -9.80 14.37
C SER A 20 -18.50 -11.19 14.17
N ASP A 21 -19.15 -11.74 15.19
CA ASP A 21 -19.86 -13.03 15.09
C ASP A 21 -21.02 -12.98 14.08
N VAL A 22 -21.70 -11.83 14.00
CA VAL A 22 -22.77 -11.63 13.01
C VAL A 22 -22.18 -11.50 11.61
N GLY A 23 -21.10 -10.74 11.44
CA GLY A 23 -20.36 -10.61 10.18
C GLY A 23 -19.97 -11.97 9.63
N GLY A 24 -19.26 -12.77 10.42
CA GLY A 24 -18.83 -14.13 10.01
C GLY A 24 -19.99 -15.06 9.64
N LYS A 25 -21.15 -14.96 10.31
CA LYS A 25 -22.35 -15.74 9.96
C LYS A 25 -22.98 -15.27 8.64
N VAL A 26 -22.97 -13.97 8.36
CA VAL A 26 -23.47 -13.42 7.09
C VAL A 26 -22.54 -13.84 5.95
N ASP A 27 -21.22 -13.74 6.14
CA ASP A 27 -20.24 -14.12 5.14
C ASP A 27 -20.31 -15.62 4.80
N ALA A 28 -20.43 -16.48 5.81
CA ALA A 28 -20.64 -17.91 5.59
C ALA A 28 -21.87 -18.20 4.73
N ARG A 29 -22.97 -17.45 4.95
CA ARG A 29 -24.19 -17.58 4.12
C ARG A 29 -23.99 -17.06 2.70
N VAL A 30 -23.20 -16.01 2.52
CA VAL A 30 -22.81 -15.52 1.18
C VAL A 30 -22.03 -16.61 0.45
N THR A 31 -21.02 -17.21 1.08
CA THR A 31 -20.24 -18.32 0.52
C THR A 31 -21.12 -19.52 0.15
N ASP A 32 -22.05 -19.91 1.03
CA ASP A 32 -23.01 -20.99 0.74
C ASP A 32 -23.89 -20.70 -0.47
N LEU A 33 -24.31 -19.43 -0.65
CA LEU A 33 -25.09 -19.00 -1.81
C LEU A 33 -24.24 -19.00 -3.07
N ASP A 34 -23.00 -18.53 -3.03
CA ASP A 34 -22.07 -18.56 -4.17
C ASP A 34 -21.80 -19.99 -4.63
N MET A 35 -21.60 -20.93 -3.70
CA MET A 35 -21.47 -22.36 -4.02
C MET A 35 -22.72 -22.94 -4.70
N LYS A 36 -23.93 -22.52 -4.28
CA LYS A 36 -25.19 -22.93 -4.94
C LYS A 36 -25.33 -22.30 -6.32
N ILE A 37 -24.94 -21.05 -6.49
CA ILE A 37 -24.95 -20.35 -7.77
C ILE A 37 -24.01 -21.04 -8.76
N GLU A 38 -22.82 -21.45 -8.34
CA GLU A 38 -21.88 -22.12 -9.25
C GLU A 38 -22.37 -23.50 -9.70
N LYS A 39 -22.99 -24.28 -8.80
CA LYS A 39 -23.66 -25.54 -9.19
C LYS A 39 -24.73 -25.31 -10.25
N LEU A 40 -25.54 -24.24 -10.11
CA LEU A 40 -26.56 -23.88 -11.10
C LEU A 40 -25.92 -23.37 -12.41
N ASN A 41 -24.77 -22.70 -12.37
CA ASN A 41 -24.01 -22.33 -13.57
C ASN A 41 -23.56 -23.57 -14.35
N GLU A 42 -23.02 -24.58 -13.66
CA GLU A 42 -22.63 -25.84 -14.30
C GLU A 42 -23.82 -26.56 -14.95
N GLU A 43 -24.97 -26.62 -14.26
CA GLU A 43 -26.21 -27.16 -14.83
C GLU A 43 -26.66 -26.40 -16.08
N LEU A 44 -26.58 -25.06 -16.06
CA LEU A 44 -26.89 -24.23 -17.22
C LEU A 44 -25.93 -24.47 -18.39
N ARG A 45 -24.63 -24.64 -18.12
CA ARG A 45 -23.62 -25.01 -19.15
C ARG A 45 -23.98 -26.36 -19.78
N LYS A 46 -24.40 -27.36 -18.98
CA LYS A 46 -24.86 -28.67 -19.48
C LYS A 46 -26.11 -28.53 -20.35
N HIS A 47 -27.12 -27.77 -19.91
CA HIS A 47 -28.30 -27.50 -20.71
C HIS A 47 -27.96 -26.79 -22.03
N GLN A 48 -27.05 -25.83 -22.01
CA GLN A 48 -26.58 -25.15 -23.22
C GLN A 48 -25.93 -26.13 -24.21
N ALA A 49 -25.08 -27.04 -23.73
CA ALA A 49 -24.46 -28.06 -24.57
C ALA A 49 -25.50 -29.03 -25.17
N HIS A 50 -26.50 -29.46 -24.38
CA HIS A 50 -27.58 -30.31 -24.88
C HIS A 50 -28.48 -29.61 -25.89
N MET A 51 -28.77 -28.31 -25.71
CA MET A 51 -29.53 -27.51 -26.67
C MET A 51 -28.82 -27.39 -28.02
N LYS A 52 -27.47 -27.27 -28.03
CA LYS A 52 -26.69 -27.25 -29.27
C LYS A 52 -26.77 -28.54 -30.07
N LYS A 53 -26.91 -29.69 -29.39
CA LYS A 53 -26.93 -31.04 -29.98
C LYS A 53 -28.34 -31.57 -30.30
N THR A 54 -29.39 -30.93 -29.81
CA THR A 54 -30.77 -31.42 -29.91
C THR A 54 -31.59 -30.57 -30.86
N ARG A 55 -32.43 -31.20 -31.70
CA ARG A 55 -33.39 -30.53 -32.59
C ARG A 55 -34.82 -31.05 -32.38
N GLY A 56 -35.81 -30.32 -32.88
CA GLY A 56 -37.23 -30.71 -32.80
C GLY A 56 -37.85 -30.55 -31.40
N PRO A 57 -38.97 -31.24 -31.12
CA PRO A 57 -39.76 -31.07 -29.89
C PRO A 57 -38.98 -31.25 -28.58
N ALA A 58 -37.95 -32.10 -28.57
CA ALA A 58 -37.08 -32.33 -27.42
C ALA A 58 -36.29 -31.07 -26.99
N LEU A 59 -36.00 -30.15 -27.93
CA LEU A 59 -35.34 -28.88 -27.64
C LEU A 59 -36.20 -28.00 -26.71
N ASN A 60 -37.52 -28.00 -26.89
CA ASN A 60 -38.43 -27.19 -26.08
C ASN A 60 -38.42 -27.66 -24.61
N ALA A 61 -38.35 -28.98 -24.37
CA ALA A 61 -38.24 -29.52 -23.01
C ALA A 61 -36.92 -29.11 -22.32
N ILE A 62 -35.80 -29.11 -23.05
CA ILE A 62 -34.50 -28.67 -22.51
C ILE A 62 -34.53 -27.17 -22.20
N LYS A 63 -35.12 -26.35 -23.09
CA LYS A 63 -35.29 -24.90 -22.85
C LYS A 63 -36.10 -24.62 -21.59
N GLN A 64 -37.20 -25.35 -21.35
CA GLN A 64 -38.01 -25.17 -20.15
C GLN A 64 -37.24 -25.52 -18.86
N ARG A 65 -36.46 -26.61 -18.88
CA ARG A 65 -35.58 -26.97 -17.74
C ARG A 65 -34.51 -25.91 -17.51
N ALA A 66 -33.83 -25.46 -18.56
CA ALA A 66 -32.84 -24.39 -18.48
C ALA A 66 -33.44 -23.09 -17.92
N MET A 67 -34.66 -22.73 -18.32
CA MET A 67 -35.37 -21.57 -17.79
C MET A 67 -35.70 -21.69 -16.30
N GLN A 68 -36.05 -22.88 -15.80
CA GLN A 68 -36.27 -23.11 -14.37
C GLN A 68 -34.95 -22.99 -13.58
N THR A 69 -33.86 -23.58 -14.08
CA THR A 69 -32.52 -23.46 -13.47
C THR A 69 -32.08 -21.99 -13.43
N LEU A 70 -32.29 -21.23 -14.51
CA LEU A 70 -31.95 -19.82 -14.58
C LEU A 70 -32.76 -18.97 -13.58
N LYS A 71 -34.07 -19.24 -13.43
CA LYS A 71 -34.90 -18.55 -12.42
C LYS A 71 -34.39 -18.81 -11.00
N ARG A 72 -34.04 -20.06 -10.69
CA ARG A 72 -33.47 -20.42 -9.38
C ARG A 72 -32.13 -19.74 -9.14
N LYS A 73 -31.27 -19.68 -10.17
CA LYS A 73 -29.98 -18.97 -10.11
C LYS A 73 -30.19 -17.49 -9.77
N LYS A 74 -31.05 -16.79 -10.53
CA LYS A 74 -31.36 -15.37 -10.28
C LYS A 74 -31.92 -15.10 -8.89
N MET A 75 -32.72 -16.02 -8.36
CA MET A 75 -33.23 -15.93 -6.99
C MET A 75 -32.10 -15.98 -5.95
N PHE A 76 -31.13 -16.87 -6.12
CA PHE A 76 -29.98 -16.93 -5.22
C PHE A 76 -29.01 -15.77 -5.41
N GLU A 77 -28.79 -15.29 -6.63
CA GLU A 77 -28.01 -14.07 -6.90
C GLU A 77 -28.61 -12.88 -6.15
N ALA A 78 -29.93 -12.67 -6.25
CA ALA A 78 -30.60 -11.58 -5.53
C ALA A 78 -30.50 -11.72 -3.99
N GLN A 79 -30.58 -12.95 -3.46
CA GLN A 79 -30.37 -13.18 -2.02
C GLN A 79 -28.94 -12.92 -1.59
N ARG A 80 -27.97 -13.34 -2.42
CA ARG A 80 -26.54 -13.14 -2.20
C ARG A 80 -26.26 -11.64 -2.17
N ASP A 81 -26.70 -10.89 -3.17
CA ASP A 81 -26.47 -9.44 -3.27
C ASP A 81 -27.03 -8.69 -2.05
N LYS A 82 -28.22 -9.09 -1.56
CA LYS A 82 -28.79 -8.54 -0.33
C LYS A 82 -27.91 -8.83 0.89
N LEU A 83 -27.39 -10.05 1.02
CA LEU A 83 -26.50 -10.41 2.14
C LEU A 83 -25.13 -9.74 2.02
N THR A 84 -24.58 -9.58 0.82
CA THR A 84 -23.34 -8.83 0.59
C THR A 84 -23.49 -7.37 1.02
N ALA A 85 -24.61 -6.72 0.67
CA ALA A 85 -24.91 -5.38 1.16
C ALA A 85 -25.05 -5.33 2.70
N GLN A 86 -25.61 -6.37 3.32
CA GLN A 86 -25.67 -6.48 4.78
C GLN A 86 -24.28 -6.67 5.40
N SER A 87 -23.43 -7.52 4.81
CA SER A 87 -22.05 -7.73 5.25
C SER A 87 -21.27 -6.41 5.22
N PHE A 88 -21.34 -5.65 4.13
CA PHE A 88 -20.70 -4.34 4.02
C PHE A 88 -21.14 -3.34 5.11
N ASN A 89 -22.43 -3.34 5.46
CA ASN A 89 -22.91 -2.48 6.56
C ASN A 89 -22.38 -2.96 7.93
N ILE A 90 -22.23 -4.26 8.13
CA ILE A 90 -21.67 -4.85 9.35
C ILE A 90 -20.18 -4.53 9.44
N GLU A 91 -19.42 -4.64 8.36
CA GLU A 91 -18.00 -4.31 8.28
C GLU A 91 -17.76 -2.82 8.60
N GLN A 92 -18.54 -1.91 8.03
CA GLN A 92 -18.45 -0.48 8.35
C GLN A 92 -18.72 -0.22 9.84
N ALA A 93 -19.73 -0.88 10.42
CA ALA A 93 -20.03 -0.75 11.84
C ALA A 93 -18.93 -1.33 12.73
N ALA A 94 -18.34 -2.47 12.35
CA ALA A 94 -17.20 -3.06 13.03
C ALA A 94 -15.98 -2.12 13.00
N PHE A 95 -15.67 -1.55 11.84
CA PHE A 95 -14.59 -0.57 11.69
C PHE A 95 -14.80 0.68 12.56
N ALA A 96 -16.03 1.20 12.63
CA ALA A 96 -16.37 2.33 13.49
C ALA A 96 -16.21 1.98 14.99
N ILE A 97 -16.57 0.75 15.38
CA ILE A 97 -16.36 0.26 16.75
C ILE A 97 -14.87 0.17 17.08
N ASP A 98 -14.05 -0.35 16.17
CA ASP A 98 -12.61 -0.47 16.39
C ASP A 98 -11.94 0.91 16.47
N THR A 99 -12.28 1.83 15.57
CA THR A 99 -11.85 3.24 15.65
C THR A 99 -12.24 3.88 17.00
N SER A 100 -13.44 3.57 17.50
CA SER A 100 -13.90 4.05 18.81
C SER A 100 -13.10 3.45 19.96
N ARG A 101 -12.76 2.15 19.90
CA ARG A 101 -11.89 1.48 20.89
C ARG A 101 -10.48 2.07 20.92
N ASP A 102 -9.92 2.37 19.76
CA ASP A 102 -8.61 3.03 19.66
C ASP A 102 -8.66 4.42 20.29
N THR A 103 -9.71 5.20 19.99
CA THR A 103 -9.91 6.51 20.60
C THR A 103 -10.02 6.42 22.13
N ILE A 104 -10.77 5.43 22.66
CA ILE A 104 -10.88 5.19 24.10
C ILE A 104 -9.51 4.87 24.70
N THR A 105 -8.72 4.05 24.03
CA THR A 105 -7.37 3.67 24.48
C THR A 105 -6.44 4.87 24.51
N THR A 106 -6.48 5.72 23.47
CA THR A 106 -5.72 6.98 23.41
C THR A 106 -6.12 7.92 24.56
N VAL A 107 -7.41 8.09 24.81
CA VAL A 107 -7.89 8.93 25.93
C VAL A 107 -7.45 8.35 27.28
N ALA A 108 -7.47 7.03 27.44
CA ALA A 108 -6.97 6.38 28.65
C ALA A 108 -5.47 6.62 28.84
N ALA A 109 -4.67 6.52 27.78
CA ALA A 109 -3.24 6.82 27.78
C ALA A 109 -2.98 8.29 28.15
N MET A 110 -3.71 9.23 27.54
CA MET A 110 -3.61 10.67 27.88
C MET A 110 -3.95 10.94 29.33
N LYS A 111 -4.99 10.29 29.87
CA LYS A 111 -5.35 10.41 31.29
C LYS A 111 -4.24 9.90 32.20
N SER A 112 -3.63 8.76 31.86
CA SER A 112 -2.48 8.23 32.59
C SER A 112 -1.29 9.19 32.52
N ALA A 113 -0.97 9.71 31.33
CA ALA A 113 0.10 10.67 31.14
C ALA A 113 -0.13 11.96 31.94
N ALA A 114 -1.35 12.48 31.98
CA ALA A 114 -1.68 13.67 32.79
C ALA A 114 -1.49 13.44 34.30
N VAL A 115 -1.81 12.24 34.80
CA VAL A 115 -1.57 11.88 36.20
C VAL A 115 -0.08 11.78 36.49
N GLN A 116 0.69 11.15 35.60
CA GLN A 116 2.15 11.04 35.73
C GLN A 116 2.81 12.42 35.67
N LEU A 117 2.43 13.27 34.72
CA LEU A 117 2.92 14.63 34.59
C LEU A 117 2.66 15.42 35.86
N LYS A 118 1.44 15.36 36.41
CA LYS A 118 1.12 16.02 37.68
C LYS A 118 2.01 15.53 38.84
N ALA A 119 2.28 14.22 38.91
CA ALA A 119 3.14 13.67 39.95
C ALA A 119 4.60 14.10 39.79
N GLU A 120 5.12 14.15 38.55
CA GLU A 120 6.48 14.63 38.29
C GLU A 120 6.61 16.13 38.53
N THR A 121 5.64 16.95 38.13
CA THR A 121 5.65 18.39 38.42
C THR A 121 5.61 18.69 39.92
N GLN A 122 4.98 17.84 40.73
CA GLN A 122 5.03 17.97 42.20
C GLN A 122 6.39 17.67 42.81
N LYS A 123 7.28 16.96 42.09
CA LYS A 123 8.66 16.72 42.54
C LYS A 123 9.61 17.85 42.15
N ILE A 124 9.20 18.75 41.26
CA ILE A 124 9.97 19.95 40.95
C ILE A 124 9.83 20.87 42.15
N ASP A 125 10.94 21.04 42.88
CA ASP A 125 11.00 22.05 43.94
C ASP A 125 11.19 23.42 43.28
N ILE A 126 10.19 24.28 43.44
CA ILE A 126 10.21 25.63 42.85
C ILE A 126 11.28 26.49 43.52
N SER A 127 11.58 26.24 44.79
CA SER A 127 12.63 26.99 45.50
C SER A 127 14.02 26.64 44.94
N GLU A 128 14.29 25.37 44.66
CA GLU A 128 15.55 25.00 43.97
C GLU A 128 15.60 25.55 42.54
N LEU A 129 14.45 25.73 41.88
CA LEU A 129 14.40 26.34 40.55
C LEU A 129 14.68 27.85 40.59
N GLU A 130 14.18 28.55 41.59
CA GLU A 130 14.50 29.96 41.86
C GLU A 130 15.99 30.11 42.18
N ASP A 131 16.55 29.26 43.04
CA ASP A 131 17.98 29.24 43.36
C ASP A 131 18.84 28.99 42.10
N VAL A 132 18.46 28.04 41.25
CA VAL A 132 19.17 27.78 39.98
C VAL A 132 19.01 28.92 38.99
N GLN A 133 17.87 29.61 38.96
CA GLN A 133 17.67 30.78 38.11
C GLN A 133 18.54 31.95 38.57
N ASP A 134 18.61 32.18 39.88
CA ASP A 134 19.47 33.20 40.49
C ASP A 134 20.95 32.85 40.25
N ASP A 135 21.38 31.60 40.48
CA ASP A 135 22.74 31.14 40.15
C ASP A 135 23.07 31.30 38.65
N MET A 136 22.09 31.11 37.77
CA MET A 136 22.27 31.30 36.32
C MET A 136 22.36 32.78 35.95
N ALA A 137 21.61 33.65 36.63
CA ALA A 137 21.72 35.09 36.48
C ALA A 137 23.09 35.59 36.96
N ASP A 138 23.54 35.12 38.12
CA ASP A 138 24.86 35.41 38.68
C ASP A 138 25.96 34.89 37.74
N LEU A 139 25.86 33.68 37.19
CA LEU A 139 26.80 33.15 36.20
C LEU A 139 26.82 33.94 34.90
N MET A 140 25.67 34.44 34.43
CA MET A 140 25.61 35.31 33.24
C MET A 140 26.22 36.68 33.53
N GLU A 141 26.02 37.23 34.73
CA GLU A 141 26.65 38.47 35.18
C GLU A 141 28.17 38.29 35.29
N ASP A 142 28.64 37.21 35.93
CA ASP A 142 30.04 36.80 35.98
C ASP A 142 30.63 36.62 34.58
N MET A 143 29.89 36.03 33.64
CA MET A 143 30.39 35.83 32.28
C MET A 143 30.50 37.15 31.50
N ASN A 144 29.58 38.09 31.74
CA ASN A 144 29.68 39.45 31.22
C ASN A 144 30.81 40.25 31.89
N GLU A 145 31.03 40.09 33.20
CA GLU A 145 32.13 40.70 33.93
C GLU A 145 33.47 40.09 33.51
N ILE A 146 33.54 38.78 33.28
CA ILE A 146 34.70 38.11 32.69
C ILE A 146 34.94 38.62 31.28
N GLN A 147 33.92 38.80 30.44
CA GLN A 147 34.08 39.42 29.13
C GLN A 147 34.53 40.87 29.22
N GLU A 148 34.08 41.64 30.21
CA GLU A 148 34.54 43.02 30.44
C GLU A 148 35.97 43.08 30.97
N ILE A 149 36.37 42.18 31.86
CA ILE A 149 37.73 42.07 32.43
C ILE A 149 38.71 41.50 31.38
N MET A 150 38.30 40.49 30.63
CA MET A 150 39.06 39.94 29.50
C MET A 150 39.12 40.95 28.35
N GLY A 151 38.05 41.71 28.11
CA GLY A 151 37.99 42.82 27.15
C GLY A 151 38.83 44.04 27.58
N ARG A 152 39.08 44.23 28.87
CA ARG A 152 40.07 45.19 29.40
C ARG A 152 41.51 44.75 29.18
N SER A 153 41.78 43.47 28.87
CA SER A 153 43.13 42.94 28.57
C SER A 153 43.31 42.44 27.12
N TYR A 154 42.25 42.30 26.33
CA TYR A 154 42.33 42.03 24.90
C TYR A 154 41.87 43.27 24.12
N GLY A 155 42.68 44.32 24.23
CA GLY A 155 42.88 45.27 23.14
C GLY A 155 43.72 44.64 22.03
N ILE A 156 43.23 43.54 21.46
CA ILE A 156 43.61 43.01 20.14
C ILE A 156 42.24 42.97 19.44
N GLY A 157 41.84 44.01 18.71
CA GLY A 157 42.56 44.49 17.54
C GLY A 157 42.23 43.51 16.42
N ASP A 158 41.68 44.02 15.33
CA ASP A 158 41.29 43.30 14.12
C ASP A 158 42.23 42.15 13.70
N GLU A 159 41.68 41.31 12.82
CA GLU A 159 42.36 40.43 11.85
C GLU A 159 42.05 38.92 12.04
N VAL A 160 40.77 38.58 12.10
CA VAL A 160 40.33 37.42 11.32
C VAL A 160 40.06 37.95 9.91
N ASP A 161 40.96 37.69 8.98
CA ASP A 161 40.77 38.10 7.59
C ASP A 161 39.69 37.20 6.97
N GLU A 162 38.47 37.74 6.80
CA GLU A 162 37.34 37.04 6.19
C GLU A 162 37.71 36.45 4.81
N SER A 163 38.68 37.05 4.11
CA SER A 163 39.14 36.54 2.81
C SER A 163 40.01 35.27 2.90
N GLU A 164 40.74 35.08 4.01
CA GLU A 164 41.49 33.83 4.25
C GLU A 164 40.52 32.69 4.60
N LEU A 165 39.50 32.97 5.40
CA LEU A 165 38.44 32.01 5.72
C LEU A 165 37.61 31.60 4.51
N GLU A 166 37.30 32.53 3.61
CA GLU A 166 36.53 32.21 2.41
C GLU A 166 37.37 31.43 1.38
N ALA A 167 38.68 31.67 1.32
CA ALA A 167 39.60 30.86 0.53
C ALA A 167 39.76 29.43 1.09
N GLU A 168 39.81 29.26 2.41
CA GLU A 168 39.87 27.96 3.05
C GLU A 168 38.54 27.18 2.86
N LEU A 169 37.40 27.88 2.97
CA LEU A 169 36.08 27.31 2.71
C LEU A 169 35.90 26.86 1.26
N ALA A 170 36.38 27.66 0.30
CA ALA A 170 36.33 27.30 -1.12
C ALA A 170 37.18 26.06 -1.44
N GLY A 171 38.36 25.92 -0.83
CA GLY A 171 39.18 24.72 -0.97
C GLY A 171 38.51 23.47 -0.40
N LEU A 172 37.76 23.60 0.69
CA LEU A 172 37.02 22.51 1.33
C LEU A 172 35.81 22.07 0.49
N GLU A 173 35.12 23.01 -0.18
CA GLU A 173 34.07 22.68 -1.16
C GLU A 173 34.62 21.95 -2.40
N GLU A 174 35.80 22.34 -2.88
CA GLU A 174 36.46 21.68 -4.01
C GLU A 174 36.90 20.25 -3.66
N GLU A 175 37.43 20.02 -2.44
CA GLU A 175 37.76 18.69 -1.93
C GLU A 175 36.52 17.77 -1.86
N TRP A 176 35.39 18.27 -1.37
CA TRP A 176 34.13 17.51 -1.36
C TRP A 176 33.56 17.26 -2.76
N ALA A 177 33.74 18.19 -3.69
CA ALA A 177 33.32 18.00 -5.08
C ALA A 177 34.18 16.97 -5.82
N GLU A 178 35.50 16.93 -5.58
CA GLU A 178 36.38 15.88 -6.09
C GLU A 178 36.03 14.50 -5.50
N GLU A 179 35.68 14.44 -4.21
CA GLU A 179 35.27 13.18 -3.57
C GLU A 179 33.95 12.65 -4.17
N GLY A 180 32.96 13.53 -4.39
CA GLY A 180 31.71 13.18 -5.07
C GLY A 180 31.85 12.91 -6.57
N ALA A 181 32.78 13.56 -7.25
CA ALA A 181 33.09 13.29 -8.65
C ALA A 181 33.84 11.95 -8.83
N ASN A 182 34.75 11.60 -7.92
CA ASN A 182 35.38 10.27 -7.89
C ASN A 182 34.36 9.16 -7.65
N GLU A 183 33.33 9.41 -6.84
CA GLU A 183 32.23 8.46 -6.60
C GLU A 183 31.37 8.25 -7.87
N LEU A 184 31.10 9.32 -8.63
CA LEU A 184 30.36 9.27 -9.90
C LEU A 184 31.20 8.74 -11.08
N GLU A 185 32.49 9.03 -11.12
CA GLU A 185 33.43 8.54 -12.14
C GLU A 185 33.76 7.05 -11.91
N ALA A 186 33.80 6.58 -10.66
CA ALA A 186 33.88 5.14 -10.36
C ALA A 186 32.63 4.38 -10.85
N GLU A 187 31.42 4.95 -10.72
CA GLU A 187 30.19 4.35 -11.24
C GLU A 187 30.09 4.40 -12.78
N GLN A 188 30.59 5.46 -13.42
CA GLN A 188 30.56 5.58 -14.89
C GLN A 188 31.70 4.83 -15.59
N ALA A 189 32.90 4.76 -15.00
CA ALA A 189 34.05 4.03 -15.57
C ALA A 189 33.86 2.51 -15.58
N LEU A 190 32.98 1.97 -14.72
CA LEU A 190 32.55 0.57 -14.78
C LEU A 190 31.54 0.28 -15.91
N SER A 191 30.98 1.31 -16.55
CA SER A 191 29.96 1.16 -17.60
C SER A 191 30.50 1.15 -19.05
N TYR A 192 31.76 1.51 -19.32
CA TYR A 192 32.25 1.70 -20.71
C TYR A 192 33.46 0.85 -21.14
N LEU A 193 34.01 -0.02 -20.28
CA LEU A 193 35.22 -0.82 -20.59
C LEU A 193 35.03 -2.35 -20.62
N ALA A 194 33.79 -2.86 -20.75
CA ALA A 194 33.56 -4.20 -21.28
C ALA A 194 32.98 -4.11 -22.71
N PRO A 195 33.59 -4.78 -23.71
CA PRO A 195 33.58 -4.34 -25.11
C PRO A 195 32.25 -4.58 -25.85
N ALA A 196 31.86 -3.59 -26.66
CA ALA A 196 30.81 -3.70 -27.65
C ALA A 196 31.12 -4.77 -28.70
N GLN A 197 30.28 -5.80 -28.83
CA GLN A 197 30.16 -6.58 -30.07
C GLN A 197 28.72 -7.12 -30.26
N GLN A 198 28.01 -6.44 -31.17
CA GLN A 198 26.91 -6.90 -32.03
C GLN A 198 25.55 -7.23 -31.38
N HIS A 199 24.76 -6.19 -31.12
CA HIS A 199 23.30 -6.29 -31.21
C HIS A 199 22.89 -6.10 -32.68
N GLU A 200 22.48 -7.17 -33.37
CA GLU A 200 21.70 -7.04 -34.59
C GLU A 200 20.25 -6.69 -34.22
N LEU A 201 19.82 -5.50 -34.61
CA LEU A 201 18.42 -5.10 -34.54
C LEU A 201 17.65 -5.81 -35.69
N PRO A 202 16.45 -6.36 -35.43
CA PRO A 202 15.67 -7.05 -36.46
C PRO A 202 15.20 -6.08 -37.55
N ALA A 203 15.38 -6.47 -38.82
CA ALA A 203 15.00 -5.66 -39.97
C ALA A 203 13.47 -5.50 -40.11
N ALA A 204 13.07 -4.30 -40.53
CA ALA A 204 11.68 -3.89 -40.75
C ALA A 204 10.99 -4.67 -41.90
N PRO A 205 9.65 -4.84 -41.85
CA PRO A 205 8.91 -5.69 -42.78
C PRO A 205 8.69 -4.99 -44.12
N SER A 206 9.12 -5.60 -45.23
CA SER A 206 8.66 -5.26 -46.57
C SER A 206 7.45 -6.10 -46.92
N GLY A 207 6.29 -5.47 -47.12
CA GLY A 207 5.09 -6.15 -47.60
C GLY A 207 5.00 -6.13 -49.12
N THR A 208 4.52 -7.23 -49.70
CA THR A 208 3.41 -7.26 -50.67
C THR A 208 2.81 -8.67 -50.80
N LEU A 209 1.61 -8.79 -50.22
CA LEU A 209 0.41 -9.58 -50.57
C LEU A 209 0.50 -10.91 -51.37
N ASP A 210 0.00 -11.94 -50.69
CA ASP A 210 -1.13 -12.82 -51.07
C ASP A 210 -1.01 -13.74 -52.29
N SER A 211 -0.94 -15.05 -52.05
CA SER A 211 -2.01 -15.98 -52.44
C SER A 211 -1.67 -17.42 -52.05
N GLY A 212 -2.71 -18.18 -51.72
CA GLY A 212 -2.63 -19.43 -50.99
C GLY A 212 -2.10 -20.66 -51.74
N ARG A 213 -1.79 -21.68 -50.92
CA ARG A 213 -1.79 -23.13 -51.21
C ARG A 213 -0.98 -23.59 -52.41
N ILE A 214 0.21 -24.18 -52.20
CA ILE A 214 0.61 -25.51 -52.72
C ILE A 214 1.67 -26.10 -51.78
N ALA A 215 1.46 -27.31 -51.26
CA ALA A 215 2.42 -28.04 -50.44
C ALA A 215 3.62 -28.46 -51.31
N HIS A 216 4.83 -28.00 -51.00
CA HIS A 216 6.05 -28.39 -51.70
C HIS A 216 6.75 -29.50 -50.93
N MET A 217 6.69 -30.74 -51.43
CA MET A 217 7.60 -31.79 -50.95
C MET A 217 9.01 -31.46 -51.46
N THR A 218 10.02 -31.75 -50.65
CA THR A 218 11.46 -31.62 -50.95
C THR A 218 12.12 -32.99 -50.77
N ASP A 219 13.17 -33.27 -51.53
CA ASP A 219 13.97 -34.49 -51.36
C ASP A 219 15.00 -34.36 -50.20
N ASP A 220 15.79 -35.42 -49.98
CA ASP A 220 16.77 -35.54 -48.88
C ASP A 220 17.95 -34.55 -48.98
N PHE A 221 18.04 -33.77 -50.06
CA PHE A 221 18.97 -32.65 -50.21
C PHE A 221 18.27 -31.28 -50.25
N GLY A 222 16.98 -31.22 -49.89
CA GLY A 222 16.24 -29.98 -49.68
C GLY A 222 15.84 -29.26 -50.98
N LEU A 223 15.91 -29.93 -52.13
CA LEU A 223 15.50 -29.35 -53.40
C LEU A 223 14.02 -29.66 -53.71
N PRO A 224 13.28 -28.72 -54.33
CA PRO A 224 11.89 -28.91 -54.72
C PRO A 224 11.75 -30.01 -55.79
N ILE A 225 11.03 -31.09 -55.48
CA ILE A 225 10.75 -32.16 -56.47
C ILE A 225 9.76 -31.62 -57.50
N ALA A 226 10.17 -31.53 -58.77
CA ALA A 226 9.31 -31.10 -59.85
C ALA A 226 8.23 -32.17 -60.12
N SER A 227 6.98 -31.90 -59.74
CA SER A 227 5.83 -32.71 -60.16
C SER A 227 5.56 -32.46 -61.65
N THR A 228 5.89 -33.41 -62.52
CA THR A 228 5.40 -33.42 -63.89
C THR A 228 3.93 -33.84 -63.92
N PRO A 229 3.11 -33.25 -64.82
CA PRO A 229 1.97 -33.96 -65.33
C PRO A 229 2.05 -34.01 -66.86
N TYR A 230 2.30 -35.19 -67.42
CA TYR A 230 1.84 -35.49 -68.77
C TYR A 230 1.08 -36.82 -68.72
N SER A 231 -0.24 -36.73 -68.92
CA SER A 231 -1.08 -37.89 -69.22
C SER A 231 -0.95 -38.22 -70.70
N ALA A 232 -0.52 -39.45 -70.99
CA ALA A 232 -1.03 -40.37 -72.01
C ALA A 232 -0.28 -41.70 -71.89
#